data_AF-A0A397DTF7-F1
#
_entry.id   AF-A0A397DTF7-F1
#
_cell.length_a   1.000
_cell.length_b   1.000
_cell.length_c   1.000
_cell.angle_alpha   90.00
_cell.angle_beta   90.00
_cell.angle_gamma   90.00
#
_symmetry.space_group_name_H-M   'P 1'
#
loop_
_entity.id
_entity.type
_entity.pdbx_description
1 polymer ?
#
loop_
_entity_poly.entity_id
_entity_poly.type
_entity_poly.pdbx_seq_one_letter_code
_entity_poly.pdbx_strand_id
1 'polypeptide(L)'
;AILPYAQALLRFAAHIQQVDMESNGKRVDLAGVELPFQAGEINFGEPGTNGQHSFYQLIHQGRVVPCDFIGFCKSQTPVELAGEAVSNHDELMSNFFAQPDALANGKSIDELTNVPDALKPHKATCGEFAIFTLQPMDKHEEDTCTYTYKTCGNQRTIKRDGSFHRFCEFHRKKANALQKAYATKRRRELHSLRELVKQSVQVGRDCIDNNTNNTLFDLDEVEPIALSSQAAGFSDEEFAYLCLELQLL
;
A
#
# COMPACT_ATOMS: atom_id res chain seq x y z
N ALA A 1 4.85 -6.59 11.29
CA ALA A 1 5.53 -6.51 9.98
C ALA A 1 4.60 -7.06 8.91
N ILE A 2 4.45 -6.35 7.80
CA ILE A 2 3.49 -6.67 6.73
C ILE A 2 4.27 -7.24 5.55
N LEU A 3 4.07 -8.53 5.25
CA LEU A 3 4.98 -9.30 4.39
C LEU A 3 4.21 -9.92 3.22
N PRO A 4 3.87 -9.13 2.18
CA PRO A 4 3.15 -9.65 1.02
C PRO A 4 4.09 -10.41 0.08
N TYR A 5 3.82 -11.68 -0.20
CA TYR A 5 4.51 -12.49 -1.20
C TYR A 5 3.92 -12.22 -2.58
N ALA A 6 3.96 -10.94 -2.97
CA ALA A 6 3.52 -10.44 -4.26
C ALA A 6 4.17 -9.08 -4.53
N GLN A 7 4.99 -8.99 -5.58
CA GLN A 7 5.65 -7.74 -5.97
C GLN A 7 4.65 -6.63 -6.35
N ALA A 8 3.46 -7.00 -6.82
CA ALA A 8 2.36 -6.07 -7.09
C ALA A 8 1.91 -5.27 -5.85
N LEU A 9 2.21 -5.77 -4.64
CA LEU A 9 1.88 -5.11 -3.37
C LEU A 9 3.06 -4.31 -2.77
N LEU A 10 4.04 -3.90 -3.59
CA LEU A 10 5.20 -3.12 -3.14
C LEU A 10 4.84 -1.88 -2.29
N ARG A 11 3.74 -1.18 -2.60
CA ARG A 11 3.30 0.01 -1.85
C ARG A 11 2.25 -0.28 -0.78
N PHE A 12 1.88 -1.55 -0.59
CA PHE A 12 0.85 -1.93 0.37
C PHE A 12 1.27 -1.62 1.81
N ALA A 13 2.48 -2.01 2.21
CA ALA A 13 2.98 -1.71 3.56
C ALA A 13 3.04 -0.20 3.84
N ALA A 14 3.46 0.60 2.87
CA ALA A 14 3.49 2.07 2.99
C ALA A 14 2.08 2.68 3.16
N HIS A 15 1.06 2.10 2.51
CA HIS A 15 -0.32 2.52 2.71
C HIS A 15 -0.83 2.16 4.12
N ILE A 16 -0.58 0.93 4.57
CA ILE A 16 -1.01 0.49 5.92
C ILE A 16 -0.29 1.26 7.03
N GLN A 17 0.97 1.65 6.82
CA GLN A 17 1.69 2.56 7.71
C GLN A 17 0.88 3.81 7.99
N GLN A 18 0.42 4.50 6.94
CA GLN A 18 -0.42 5.67 7.13
C GLN A 18 -1.74 5.32 7.82
N VAL A 19 -2.47 4.33 7.30
CA VAL A 19 -3.81 3.97 7.80
C VAL A 19 -3.81 3.67 9.29
N ASP A 20 -2.88 2.85 9.76
CA ASP A 20 -2.85 2.43 11.16
C ASP A 20 -2.13 3.44 12.05
N MET A 21 -0.93 3.87 11.66
CA MET A 21 -0.09 4.70 12.55
C MET A 21 -0.66 6.12 12.70
N GLU A 22 -1.27 6.71 11.67
CA GLU A 22 -1.93 8.02 11.76
C GLU A 22 -3.22 7.95 12.61
N SER A 23 -3.96 6.86 12.47
CA SER A 23 -5.23 6.65 13.18
C SER A 23 -5.02 6.34 14.66
N ASN A 24 -4.13 5.39 14.95
CA ASN A 24 -3.98 4.76 16.26
C ASN A 24 -2.75 5.22 17.05
N GLY A 25 -1.81 5.96 16.43
CA GLY A 25 -0.66 6.57 17.09
C GLY A 25 -1.04 7.75 17.99
N LYS A 26 -1.78 7.48 19.07
CA LYS A 26 -2.34 8.47 19.99
C LYS A 26 -1.87 8.21 21.41
N ARG A 27 -1.82 9.27 22.23
CA ARG A 27 -1.41 9.18 23.65
C ARG A 27 -2.54 9.49 24.65
N VAL A 28 -3.69 9.96 24.18
CA VAL A 28 -4.85 10.32 25.00
C VAL A 28 -6.08 9.61 24.48
N ASP A 29 -7.01 9.29 25.39
CA ASP A 29 -8.33 8.77 25.06
C ASP A 29 -9.31 9.87 24.60
N LEU A 30 -10.55 9.48 24.32
CA LEU A 30 -11.62 10.40 23.88
C LEU A 30 -12.04 11.41 24.97
N ALA A 31 -11.77 11.13 26.25
CA ALA A 31 -12.01 12.06 27.36
C ALA A 31 -10.83 13.02 27.60
N GLY A 32 -9.74 12.88 26.84
CA GLY A 32 -8.52 13.67 26.98
C GLY A 32 -7.60 13.19 28.10
N VAL A 33 -7.83 11.99 28.63
CA VAL A 33 -6.98 11.38 29.68
C VAL A 33 -5.83 10.65 29.01
N GLU A 34 -4.62 10.79 29.57
CA GLU A 34 -3.43 10.09 29.07
C GLU A 34 -3.57 8.57 29.23
N LEU A 35 -3.22 7.84 28.17
CA LEU A 35 -3.31 6.38 28.14
C LEU A 35 -2.23 5.77 29.05
N PRO A 36 -2.55 4.76 29.89
CA PRO A 36 -1.58 4.11 30.76
C PRO A 36 -0.70 3.07 30.03
N PHE A 37 -0.80 3.00 28.70
CA PHE A 37 -0.10 2.05 27.83
C PHE A 37 0.25 2.72 26.50
N GLN A 38 1.15 2.08 25.74
CA GLN A 38 1.49 2.52 24.40
C GLN A 38 0.39 2.10 23.42
N ALA A 39 -0.12 3.05 22.63
CA ALA A 39 -1.10 2.79 21.57
C ALA A 39 -0.49 3.00 20.19
N GLY A 40 -0.99 2.23 19.23
CA GLY A 40 -0.48 2.20 17.85
C GLY A 40 0.78 1.35 17.72
N GLU A 41 0.78 0.46 16.74
CA GLU A 41 1.96 -0.35 16.41
C GLU A 41 2.84 0.39 15.39
N ILE A 42 4.14 0.06 15.35
CA ILE A 42 5.03 0.54 14.31
C ILE A 42 4.97 -0.46 13.16
N ASN A 43 4.22 -0.10 12.11
CA ASN A 43 4.11 -0.93 10.92
C ASN A 43 5.27 -0.69 9.97
N PHE A 44 5.78 -1.78 9.41
CA PHE A 44 6.78 -1.77 8.35
C PHE A 44 6.68 -3.07 7.55
N GLY A 45 7.24 -3.10 6.35
CA GLY A 45 7.15 -4.26 5.50
C GLY A 45 7.72 -4.02 4.12
N GLU A 46 8.08 -5.11 3.46
CA GLU A 46 8.52 -5.18 2.07
C GLU A 46 7.98 -6.49 1.47
N PRO A 47 7.75 -6.56 0.15
CA PRO A 47 7.34 -7.80 -0.48
C PRO A 47 8.35 -8.93 -0.26
N GLY A 48 7.83 -10.16 -0.15
CA GLY A 48 8.62 -11.38 -0.24
C GLY A 48 9.07 -11.61 -1.70
N THR A 49 10.29 -12.09 -1.95
CA THR A 49 11.33 -12.51 -0.98
C THR A 49 12.30 -11.38 -0.58
N ASN A 50 12.16 -10.17 -1.10
CA ASN A 50 13.09 -9.05 -0.86
C ASN A 50 13.30 -8.79 0.64
N GLY A 51 12.23 -8.80 1.44
CA GLY A 51 12.31 -8.62 2.89
C GLY A 51 13.18 -9.65 3.60
N GLN A 52 13.25 -10.89 3.07
CA GLN A 52 14.07 -11.97 3.63
C GLN A 52 15.56 -11.64 3.59
N HIS A 53 15.98 -10.89 2.58
CA HIS A 53 17.37 -10.47 2.39
C HIS A 53 17.67 -9.09 3.01
N SER A 54 16.73 -8.54 3.79
CA SER A 54 16.87 -7.21 4.40
C SER A 54 16.82 -7.29 5.93
N PHE A 55 15.68 -7.69 6.51
CA PHE A 55 15.44 -7.55 7.95
C PHE A 55 14.97 -8.85 8.65
N TYR A 56 14.80 -9.95 7.92
CA TYR A 56 14.35 -11.22 8.52
C TYR A 56 15.33 -11.80 9.54
N GLN A 57 16.62 -11.47 9.44
CA GLN A 57 17.60 -11.83 10.46
C GLN A 57 17.22 -11.29 11.85
N LEU A 58 16.70 -10.05 11.91
CA LEU A 58 16.21 -9.46 13.15
C LEU A 58 14.92 -10.14 13.61
N ILE A 59 14.04 -10.52 12.68
CA ILE A 59 12.77 -11.19 13.01
C ILE A 59 13.02 -12.60 13.57
N HIS A 60 13.99 -13.35 13.02
CA HIS A 60 14.28 -14.73 13.45
C HIS A 60 15.13 -14.86 14.73
N GLN A 61 16.04 -13.92 14.98
CA GLN A 61 17.00 -14.03 16.10
C GLN A 61 17.08 -12.79 17.00
N GLY A 62 16.41 -11.71 16.62
CA GLY A 62 16.48 -10.43 17.32
C GLY A 62 15.29 -10.23 18.24
N ARG A 63 14.48 -9.23 17.92
CA ARG A 63 13.29 -8.87 18.70
C ARG A 63 12.08 -9.54 18.08
N VAL A 64 11.14 -9.93 18.94
CA VAL A 64 9.82 -10.39 18.53
C VAL A 64 9.15 -9.32 17.68
N VAL A 65 8.83 -9.66 16.44
CA VAL A 65 8.05 -8.81 15.54
C VAL A 65 6.91 -9.66 14.99
N PRO A 66 5.65 -9.44 15.41
CA PRO A 66 4.50 -10.10 14.83
C PRO A 66 4.47 -9.90 13.31
N CYS A 67 4.23 -10.96 12.56
CA CYS A 67 4.31 -10.95 11.10
C CYS A 67 2.98 -11.36 10.46
N ASP A 68 2.50 -10.51 9.55
CA ASP A 68 1.33 -10.76 8.72
C ASP A 68 1.78 -11.16 7.33
N PHE A 69 1.68 -12.45 7.04
CA PHE A 69 2.01 -13.02 5.75
C PHE A 69 0.80 -12.99 4.82
N ILE A 70 0.96 -12.37 3.65
CA ILE A 70 -0.10 -12.27 2.64
C ILE A 70 0.39 -12.94 1.35
N GLY A 71 -0.30 -13.98 0.91
CA GLY A 71 0.03 -14.72 -0.31
C GLY A 71 -1.18 -14.90 -1.22
N PHE A 72 -0.91 -15.23 -2.48
CA PHE A 72 -1.95 -15.48 -3.48
C PHE A 72 -1.76 -16.85 -4.12
N CYS A 73 -2.87 -17.54 -4.40
CA CYS A 73 -2.82 -18.85 -5.03
C CYS A 73 -2.33 -18.83 -6.49
N LYS A 74 -2.35 -17.66 -7.16
CA LYS A 74 -2.03 -17.52 -8.59
C LYS A 74 -1.23 -16.26 -8.85
N SER A 75 -0.27 -16.35 -9.76
CA SER A 75 0.47 -15.19 -10.27
C SER A 75 -0.36 -14.37 -11.25
N GLN A 76 -0.15 -13.05 -11.25
CA GLN A 76 -0.64 -12.14 -12.30
C GLN A 76 0.09 -12.37 -13.64
N THR A 77 1.32 -12.88 -13.59
CA THR A 77 2.15 -13.20 -14.75
C THR A 77 2.79 -14.57 -14.53
N PRO A 78 2.06 -15.66 -14.79
CA PRO A 78 2.59 -17.01 -14.63
C PRO A 78 3.78 -17.24 -15.57
N VAL A 79 4.87 -17.79 -15.03
CA VAL A 79 6.07 -18.16 -15.78
C VAL A 79 6.47 -19.57 -15.39
N GLU A 80 6.58 -20.43 -16.40
CA GLU A 80 7.06 -21.81 -16.31
C GLU A 80 8.07 -22.01 -17.43
N LEU A 81 9.28 -22.48 -17.10
CA LEU A 81 10.36 -22.71 -18.05
C LEU A 81 10.60 -24.22 -18.20
N ALA A 82 10.83 -24.65 -19.43
CA ALA A 82 11.14 -26.06 -19.69
C ALA A 82 12.47 -26.45 -19.04
N GLY A 83 12.45 -27.47 -18.19
CA GLY A 83 13.62 -27.96 -17.45
C GLY A 83 13.67 -27.53 -15.99
N GLU A 84 12.84 -26.57 -15.57
CA GLU A 84 12.70 -26.20 -14.17
C GLU A 84 11.75 -27.15 -13.42
N ALA A 85 12.04 -27.41 -12.14
CA ALA A 85 11.26 -28.35 -11.34
C ALA A 85 9.90 -27.80 -10.90
N VAL A 86 9.79 -26.48 -10.76
CA VAL A 86 8.61 -25.76 -10.27
C VAL A 86 8.40 -24.47 -11.06
N SER A 87 7.18 -23.93 -11.03
CA SER A 87 6.90 -22.61 -11.59
C SER A 87 7.57 -21.51 -10.75
N ASN A 88 7.79 -20.33 -11.34
CA ASN A 88 8.33 -19.18 -10.58
C ASN A 88 7.41 -18.77 -9.42
N HIS A 89 6.09 -18.97 -9.57
CA HIS A 89 5.13 -18.67 -8.52
C HIS A 89 5.21 -19.69 -7.39
N ASP A 90 5.36 -20.97 -7.72
CA ASP A 90 5.52 -22.02 -6.69
C ASP A 90 6.83 -21.85 -5.93
N GLU A 91 7.91 -21.43 -6.58
CA GLU A 91 9.17 -21.09 -5.91
C GLU A 91 8.99 -19.92 -4.92
N LEU A 92 8.27 -18.86 -5.32
CA LEU A 92 7.90 -17.77 -4.42
C LEU A 92 7.05 -18.26 -3.24
N MET A 93 6.07 -19.12 -3.50
CA MET A 93 5.16 -19.63 -2.49
C MET A 93 5.81 -20.65 -1.55
N SER A 94 6.84 -21.38 -1.99
CA SER A 94 7.62 -22.27 -1.13
C SER A 94 8.17 -21.51 0.09
N ASN A 95 8.66 -20.29 -0.17
CA ASN A 95 9.15 -19.38 0.85
C ASN A 95 8.02 -18.84 1.73
N PHE A 96 6.87 -18.51 1.15
CA PHE A 96 5.69 -18.03 1.87
C PHE A 96 5.19 -19.03 2.93
N PHE A 97 5.24 -20.33 2.64
CA PHE A 97 4.86 -21.37 3.62
C PHE A 97 5.99 -21.68 4.59
N ALA A 98 7.25 -21.71 4.13
CA ALA A 98 8.39 -22.06 4.97
C ALA A 98 8.68 -21.02 6.07
N GLN A 99 8.48 -19.72 5.80
CA GLN A 99 8.85 -18.66 6.74
C GLN A 99 7.99 -18.62 8.01
N PRO A 100 6.64 -18.67 7.94
CA PRO A 100 5.79 -18.81 9.13
C PRO A 100 6.12 -20.06 9.94
N ASP A 101 6.36 -21.20 9.29
CA ASP A 101 6.70 -22.45 9.99
C ASP A 101 8.07 -22.35 10.67
N ALA A 102 9.05 -21.73 10.02
CA ALA A 102 10.37 -21.49 10.60
C ALA A 102 10.29 -20.52 11.79
N LEU A 103 9.46 -19.48 11.70
CA LEU A 103 9.20 -18.57 12.82
C LEU A 103 8.46 -19.27 13.95
N ALA A 104 7.45 -20.08 13.69
CA ALA A 104 6.65 -20.77 14.71
C ALA A 104 7.42 -21.84 15.46
N ASN A 105 8.17 -22.67 14.73
CA ASN A 105 8.85 -23.82 15.33
C ASN A 105 10.26 -23.46 15.81
N GLY A 106 10.91 -22.47 15.20
CA GLY A 106 12.31 -22.16 15.45
C GLY A 106 13.21 -23.37 15.20
N LYS A 107 14.39 -23.35 15.82
CA LYS A 107 15.32 -24.47 15.83
C LYS A 107 16.11 -24.48 17.12
N SER A 108 15.93 -25.54 17.90
CA SER A 108 16.59 -25.74 19.19
C SER A 108 18.07 -26.09 19.02
N ILE A 109 18.84 -25.88 20.10
CA ILE A 109 20.26 -26.26 20.15
C ILE A 109 20.45 -27.78 19.96
N ASP A 110 19.52 -28.58 20.47
CA ASP A 110 19.59 -30.05 20.41
C ASP A 110 19.40 -30.58 18.98
N GLU A 111 18.63 -29.86 18.15
CA GLU A 111 18.44 -30.17 16.73
C GLU A 111 19.67 -29.82 15.87
N LEU A 112 20.66 -29.11 16.42
CA LEU A 112 21.90 -28.72 15.73
C LEU A 112 23.01 -29.76 15.90
N THR A 113 22.71 -31.03 15.62
CA THR A 113 23.64 -32.16 15.83
C THR A 113 24.94 -32.07 15.01
N ASN A 114 24.88 -31.48 13.81
CA ASN A 114 26.03 -31.34 12.89
C ASN A 114 26.75 -29.97 12.99
N VAL A 115 26.54 -29.22 14.08
CA VAL A 115 27.15 -27.90 14.28
C VAL A 115 28.12 -27.97 15.47
N PRO A 116 29.34 -27.41 15.35
CA PRO A 116 30.26 -27.31 16.48
C PRO A 116 29.62 -26.59 17.68
N ASP A 117 29.86 -27.06 18.90
CA ASP A 117 29.18 -26.56 20.10
C ASP A 117 29.31 -25.04 20.29
N ALA A 118 30.47 -24.48 19.97
CA ALA A 118 30.71 -23.03 20.02
C ALA A 118 29.80 -22.22 19.07
N LEU A 119 29.29 -22.83 18.00
CA LEU A 119 28.45 -22.17 17.00
C LEU A 119 26.95 -22.42 17.18
N LYS A 120 26.56 -23.39 18.03
CA LYS A 120 25.14 -23.73 18.25
C LYS A 120 24.31 -22.53 18.75
N PRO A 121 24.77 -21.71 19.71
CA PRO A 121 24.00 -20.55 20.17
C PRO A 121 23.73 -19.51 19.05
N HIS A 122 24.62 -19.42 18.06
CA HIS A 122 24.47 -18.49 16.94
C HIS A 122 23.51 -18.98 15.85
N LYS A 123 23.19 -20.28 15.84
CA LYS A 123 22.33 -20.92 14.83
C LYS A 123 20.99 -21.37 15.37
N ALA A 124 20.79 -21.30 16.69
CA ALA A 124 19.50 -21.54 17.31
C ALA A 124 18.55 -20.36 17.01
N THR A 125 17.26 -20.66 16.91
CA THR A 125 16.17 -19.67 16.79
C THR A 125 15.06 -20.06 17.74
N CYS A 126 14.46 -19.07 18.39
CA CYS A 126 13.26 -19.28 19.22
C CYS A 126 12.01 -19.23 18.35
N GLY A 127 11.05 -20.12 18.63
CA GLY A 127 9.75 -20.14 17.94
C GLY A 127 8.79 -19.07 18.45
N GLU A 128 8.02 -18.43 17.56
CA GLU A 128 7.12 -17.31 17.82
C GLU A 128 5.89 -17.28 16.88
N PHE A 129 4.87 -16.50 17.23
CA PHE A 129 3.60 -16.46 16.48
C PHE A 129 3.69 -15.71 15.13
N ALA A 130 3.18 -16.36 14.07
CA ALA A 130 2.97 -15.76 12.75
C ALA A 130 1.48 -15.87 12.35
N ILE A 131 0.95 -14.83 11.71
CA ILE A 131 -0.42 -14.81 11.18
C ILE A 131 -0.37 -15.04 9.67
N PHE A 132 -1.22 -15.95 9.20
CA PHE A 132 -1.22 -16.43 7.82
C PHE A 132 -2.53 -16.08 7.11
N THR A 133 -2.42 -15.34 6.00
CA THR A 133 -3.56 -15.05 5.13
C THR A 133 -3.23 -15.42 3.68
N LEU A 134 -3.90 -16.46 3.17
CA LEU A 134 -3.85 -16.83 1.75
C LEU A 134 -5.13 -16.35 1.06
N GLN A 135 -4.96 -15.45 0.10
CA GLN A 135 -6.09 -14.90 -0.65
C GLN A 135 -6.30 -15.70 -1.95
N PRO A 136 -7.50 -16.23 -2.19
CA PRO A 136 -7.87 -16.63 -3.54
C PRO A 136 -7.91 -15.36 -4.38
N MET A 137 -7.16 -15.33 -5.48
CA MET A 137 -7.48 -14.37 -6.52
C MET A 137 -8.80 -14.84 -7.15
N ASP A 138 -9.91 -14.26 -6.70
CA ASP A 138 -11.19 -14.42 -7.38
C ASP A 138 -10.99 -13.99 -8.83
N LYS A 139 -11.08 -14.97 -9.73
CA LYS A 139 -11.37 -14.69 -11.13
C LYS A 139 -12.79 -14.14 -11.11
N HIS A 140 -12.96 -12.82 -11.02
CA HIS A 140 -14.21 -12.22 -11.46
C HIS A 140 -14.51 -12.80 -12.84
N GLU A 141 -15.66 -13.46 -13.00
CA GLU A 141 -16.11 -13.95 -14.30
C GLU A 141 -15.90 -12.83 -15.33
N GLU A 142 -15.24 -13.14 -16.45
CA GLU A 142 -14.64 -12.15 -17.36
C GLU A 142 -15.64 -11.08 -17.83
N ASP A 143 -16.94 -11.40 -17.81
CA ASP A 143 -18.04 -10.55 -18.24
C ASP A 143 -18.76 -9.83 -17.08
N THR A 144 -18.45 -10.06 -15.80
CA THR A 144 -19.16 -9.46 -14.65
C THR A 144 -18.47 -8.23 -14.07
N CYS A 145 -19.24 -7.20 -13.69
CA CYS A 145 -18.74 -5.92 -13.20
C CYS A 145 -17.83 -6.07 -11.97
N THR A 146 -16.59 -5.54 -12.02
CA THR A 146 -15.63 -5.61 -10.90
C THR A 146 -15.83 -4.49 -9.87
N TYR A 147 -17.08 -4.17 -9.54
CA TYR A 147 -17.33 -3.16 -8.51
C TYR A 147 -16.97 -3.73 -7.14
N THR A 148 -16.00 -3.12 -6.46
CA THR A 148 -15.35 -3.67 -5.26
C THR A 148 -16.13 -3.42 -3.97
N TYR A 149 -16.90 -2.34 -3.89
CA TYR A 149 -17.54 -1.95 -2.62
C TYR A 149 -18.86 -2.69 -2.36
N LYS A 150 -19.63 -3.03 -3.40
CA LYS A 150 -20.80 -3.93 -3.31
C LYS A 150 -20.81 -4.89 -4.49
N THR A 151 -21.12 -6.16 -4.24
CA THR A 151 -21.22 -7.19 -5.27
C THR A 151 -22.20 -6.75 -6.37
N CYS A 152 -21.73 -6.69 -7.61
CA CYS A 152 -22.52 -6.26 -8.75
C CYS A 152 -22.57 -7.37 -9.81
N GLY A 153 -23.74 -8.01 -9.97
CA GLY A 153 -23.95 -9.06 -10.97
C GLY A 153 -24.21 -8.57 -12.40
N ASN A 154 -24.03 -7.28 -12.68
CA ASN A 154 -24.27 -6.73 -14.01
C ASN A 154 -23.09 -7.00 -14.93
N GLN A 155 -23.37 -7.21 -16.22
CA GLN A 155 -22.32 -7.41 -17.22
C GLN A 155 -21.49 -6.15 -17.50
N ARG A 156 -20.22 -6.36 -17.85
CA ARG A 156 -19.27 -5.32 -18.25
C ARG A 156 -19.67 -4.75 -19.60
N THR A 157 -19.42 -3.46 -19.77
CA THR A 157 -19.58 -2.83 -21.08
C THR A 157 -18.41 -3.17 -21.99
N ILE A 158 -18.63 -3.18 -23.30
CA ILE A 158 -17.60 -3.49 -24.31
C ILE A 158 -17.04 -2.18 -24.88
N LYS A 159 -15.73 -2.10 -25.06
CA LYS A 159 -15.01 -1.01 -25.73
C LYS A 159 -15.16 -1.13 -27.24
N ARG A 160 -14.74 -0.10 -27.98
CA ARG A 160 -14.75 -0.11 -29.45
C ARG A 160 -13.86 -1.19 -30.07
N ASP A 161 -12.83 -1.63 -29.35
CA ASP A 161 -11.89 -2.69 -29.75
C ASP A 161 -12.41 -4.11 -29.44
N GLY A 162 -13.62 -4.24 -28.88
CA GLY A 162 -14.18 -5.53 -28.47
C GLY A 162 -13.76 -5.99 -27.07
N SER A 163 -12.84 -5.30 -26.39
CA SER A 163 -12.41 -5.65 -25.02
C SER A 163 -13.42 -5.15 -23.97
N PHE A 164 -13.48 -5.81 -22.81
CA PHE A 164 -14.35 -5.38 -21.72
C PHE A 164 -13.80 -4.15 -20.99
N HIS A 165 -14.69 -3.21 -20.66
CA HIS A 165 -14.47 -2.24 -19.61
C HIS A 165 -14.50 -2.92 -18.23
N ARG A 166 -13.81 -2.35 -17.26
CA ARG A 166 -13.78 -2.85 -15.87
C ARG A 166 -15.17 -2.87 -15.19
N PHE A 167 -16.04 -1.95 -15.58
CA PHE A 167 -17.35 -1.73 -14.97
C PHE A 167 -18.52 -1.96 -15.93
N CYS A 168 -19.70 -2.27 -15.36
CA CYS A 168 -20.97 -2.18 -16.06
C CYS A 168 -21.30 -0.72 -16.42
N GLU A 169 -22.34 -0.52 -17.22
CA GLU A 169 -22.69 0.81 -17.72
C GLU A 169 -22.98 1.82 -16.59
N PHE A 170 -23.71 1.37 -15.56
CA PHE A 170 -24.06 2.19 -14.41
C PHE A 170 -22.82 2.66 -13.65
N HIS A 171 -21.96 1.72 -13.24
CA HIS A 171 -20.75 2.05 -12.48
C HIS A 171 -19.74 2.84 -13.32
N ARG A 172 -19.66 2.60 -14.64
CA ARG A 172 -18.85 3.42 -15.56
C ARG A 172 -19.35 4.86 -15.63
N LYS A 173 -20.67 5.08 -15.76
CA LYS A 173 -21.26 6.42 -15.76
C LYS A 173 -21.02 7.14 -14.43
N LYS A 174 -21.16 6.43 -13.30
CA LYS A 174 -20.88 6.96 -11.95
C LYS A 174 -19.41 7.37 -11.81
N ALA A 175 -18.46 6.52 -12.19
CA ALA A 175 -17.03 6.81 -12.16
C ALA A 175 -16.68 8.05 -13.00
N ASN A 176 -17.17 8.13 -14.25
CA ASN A 176 -16.94 9.27 -15.13
C ASN A 176 -17.51 10.59 -14.55
N ALA A 177 -18.65 10.53 -13.84
CA ALA A 177 -19.22 11.71 -13.18
C ALA A 177 -18.35 12.18 -12.01
N LEU A 178 -17.87 11.26 -11.18
CA LEU A 178 -16.96 11.55 -10.06
C LEU A 178 -15.64 12.15 -10.54
N GLN A 179 -15.03 11.57 -11.57
CA GLN A 179 -13.82 12.11 -12.19
C GLN A 179 -14.00 13.56 -12.66
N LYS A 180 -15.12 13.86 -13.33
CA LYS A 180 -15.41 15.22 -13.81
C LYS A 180 -15.60 16.20 -12.67
N ALA A 181 -16.29 15.78 -11.60
CA ALA A 181 -16.45 16.60 -10.39
C ALA A 181 -15.09 16.92 -9.77
N TYR A 182 -14.23 15.91 -9.60
CA TYR A 182 -12.88 16.08 -9.05
C TYR A 182 -12.01 16.98 -9.93
N ALA A 183 -11.95 16.74 -11.24
CA ALA A 183 -11.18 17.57 -12.17
C ALA A 183 -11.68 19.02 -12.22
N THR A 184 -12.97 19.26 -11.95
CA THR A 184 -13.54 20.61 -11.85
C THR A 184 -13.14 21.27 -10.54
N LYS A 185 -13.22 20.55 -9.40
CA LYS A 185 -12.80 21.05 -8.09
C LYS A 185 -11.31 21.41 -8.08
N ARG A 186 -10.44 20.51 -8.56
CA ARG A 186 -8.99 20.74 -8.69
C ARG A 186 -8.68 21.95 -9.58
N ARG A 187 -9.42 22.14 -10.68
CA ARG A 187 -9.28 23.34 -11.54
C ARG A 187 -9.67 24.62 -10.82
N ARG A 188 -10.73 24.61 -10.01
CA ARG A 188 -11.16 25.78 -9.21
C ARG A 188 -10.14 26.12 -8.13
N GLU A 189 -9.63 25.12 -7.43
CA GLU A 189 -8.59 25.31 -6.41
C GLU A 189 -7.32 25.89 -7.02
N LEU A 190 -6.84 25.33 -8.14
CA LEU A 190 -5.67 25.86 -8.86
C LEU A 190 -5.91 27.29 -9.36
N HIS A 191 -7.13 27.59 -9.85
CA HIS A 191 -7.49 28.96 -10.23
C HIS A 191 -7.48 29.90 -9.04
N SER A 192 -8.06 29.51 -7.89
CA SER A 192 -8.05 30.33 -6.68
C SER A 192 -6.63 30.60 -6.17
N LEU A 193 -5.76 29.59 -6.18
CA LEU A 193 -4.34 29.73 -5.85
C LEU A 193 -3.63 30.70 -6.81
N ARG A 194 -3.88 30.58 -8.12
CA ARG A 194 -3.33 31.51 -9.12
C ARG A 194 -3.78 32.95 -8.89
N GLU A 195 -5.04 33.17 -8.51
CA GLU A 195 -5.55 34.52 -8.19
C GLU A 195 -4.94 35.07 -6.90
N LEU A 196 -4.76 34.25 -5.87
CA LEU A 196 -4.04 34.66 -4.65
C LEU A 196 -2.57 35.01 -4.95
N VAL A 197 -1.88 34.22 -5.78
CA VAL A 197 -0.51 34.52 -6.23
C VAL A 197 -0.45 35.82 -7.02
N LYS A 198 -1.41 36.07 -7.92
CA LYS A 198 -1.50 37.37 -8.64
C LYS A 198 -1.71 38.53 -7.68
N GLN A 199 -2.57 38.37 -6.68
CA GLN A 199 -2.80 39.40 -5.66
C GLN A 199 -1.54 39.64 -4.82
N SER A 200 -0.80 38.59 -4.42
CA SER A 200 0.47 38.77 -3.70
C SER A 200 1.58 39.38 -4.57
N VAL A 201 1.60 39.10 -5.88
CA VAL A 201 2.53 39.76 -6.83
C VAL A 201 2.15 41.22 -7.06
N GLN A 202 0.86 41.56 -7.06
CA GLN A 202 0.39 42.94 -7.17
C GLN A 202 0.72 43.73 -5.89
N VAL A 203 0.45 43.17 -4.71
CA VAL A 203 0.86 43.76 -3.42
C VAL A 203 2.38 43.87 -3.35
N GLY A 204 3.12 42.86 -3.81
CA GLY A 204 4.57 42.91 -3.94
C GLY A 204 5.07 44.01 -4.87
N ARG A 205 4.40 44.26 -6.02
CA ARG A 205 4.71 45.39 -6.92
C ARG A 205 4.41 46.73 -6.29
N ASP A 206 3.31 46.85 -5.55
CA ASP A 206 2.97 48.09 -4.84
C ASP A 206 3.95 48.36 -3.67
N CYS A 207 4.66 47.33 -3.19
CA CYS A 207 5.74 47.44 -2.20
C CYS A 207 7.15 47.62 -2.82
N ILE A 208 7.33 47.36 -4.11
CA ILE A 208 8.63 47.42 -4.81
C ILE A 208 8.64 48.66 -5.72
N ASP A 209 8.66 49.84 -5.09
CA ASP A 209 9.22 51.07 -5.66
C ASP A 209 10.42 51.57 -4.86
N ASN A 210 10.97 50.76 -3.94
CA ASN A 210 12.26 51.05 -3.31
C ASN A 210 13.08 49.76 -3.10
N ASN A 211 13.95 49.53 -4.09
CA ASN A 211 15.24 48.86 -3.98
C ASN A 211 15.29 47.30 -3.98
N THR A 212 16.09 46.81 -4.96
CA THR A 212 16.77 45.51 -5.09
C THR A 212 16.06 44.28 -5.72
N ASN A 213 16.62 43.91 -6.88
CA ASN A 213 16.92 42.60 -7.47
C ASN A 213 15.84 41.51 -7.58
N ASN A 214 15.51 41.26 -8.85
CA ASN A 214 14.70 40.20 -9.44
C ASN A 214 15.26 38.79 -9.13
N THR A 215 14.48 37.95 -8.45
CA THR A 215 14.60 36.49 -8.55
C THR A 215 13.21 35.91 -8.82
N LEU A 216 13.00 35.50 -10.07
CA LEU A 216 11.83 34.76 -10.53
C LEU A 216 11.90 33.35 -9.93
N PHE A 217 11.00 33.02 -9.02
CA PHE A 217 10.86 31.66 -8.49
C PHE A 217 10.19 30.78 -9.55
N ASP A 218 10.91 29.77 -10.06
CA ASP A 218 10.34 28.66 -10.84
C ASP A 218 9.45 27.80 -9.93
N LEU A 219 8.18 27.64 -10.30
CA LEU A 219 7.16 26.88 -9.56
C LEU A 219 6.94 25.46 -10.09
N ASP A 220 7.90 24.92 -10.86
CA ASP A 220 7.76 23.61 -11.51
C ASP A 220 8.12 22.41 -10.60
N GLU A 221 8.47 22.64 -9.32
CA GLU A 221 8.86 21.58 -8.37
C GLU A 221 7.99 21.52 -7.09
N VAL A 222 6.67 21.67 -7.20
CA VAL A 222 5.77 21.33 -6.08
C VAL A 222 5.34 19.87 -6.20
N GLU A 223 5.91 19.00 -5.36
CA GLU A 223 5.46 17.61 -5.22
C GLU A 223 3.96 17.54 -4.88
N PRO A 224 3.21 16.56 -5.42
CA PRO A 224 1.78 16.46 -5.17
C PRO A 224 1.47 16.14 -3.70
N ILE A 225 0.69 17.01 -3.07
CA ILE A 225 0.15 16.86 -1.72
C ILE A 225 -0.66 15.55 -1.63
N ALA A 226 -0.32 14.71 -0.65
CA ALA A 226 -1.11 13.54 -0.29
C ALA A 226 -2.53 13.98 0.14
N LEU A 227 -3.55 13.51 -0.58
CA LEU A 227 -4.94 13.83 -0.27
C LEU A 227 -5.41 12.93 0.88
N SER A 228 -5.87 13.55 1.98
CA SER A 228 -6.71 12.90 2.99
C SER A 228 -8.19 13.15 2.67
N SER A 229 -9.05 12.19 3.02
CA SER A 229 -10.52 12.29 2.81
C SER A 229 -11.12 13.55 3.42
N GLN A 230 -10.55 14.04 4.53
CA GLN A 230 -11.01 15.21 5.27
C GLN A 230 -10.77 16.54 4.54
N ALA A 231 -9.70 16.66 3.74
CA ALA A 231 -9.42 17.88 2.97
C ALA A 231 -10.37 18.03 1.76
N ALA A 232 -10.94 16.92 1.29
CA ALA A 232 -11.66 16.87 0.03
C ALA A 232 -13.20 16.91 0.17
N GLY A 233 -13.76 16.83 1.39
CA GLY A 233 -15.20 16.96 1.65
C GLY A 233 -16.07 15.91 0.94
N PHE A 234 -15.48 14.76 0.64
CA PHE A 234 -16.15 13.63 -0.03
C PHE A 234 -16.53 12.56 1.00
N SER A 235 -17.56 11.78 0.68
CA SER A 235 -17.82 10.55 1.42
C SER A 235 -16.68 9.54 1.21
N ASP A 236 -16.46 8.64 2.16
CA ASP A 236 -15.40 7.62 2.07
C ASP A 236 -15.56 6.73 0.82
N GLU A 237 -16.80 6.52 0.36
CA GLU A 237 -17.10 5.85 -0.91
C GLU A 237 -16.51 6.59 -2.11
N GLU A 238 -16.66 7.91 -2.19
CA GLU A 238 -16.21 8.73 -3.32
C GLU A 238 -14.68 8.86 -3.38
N PHE A 239 -14.03 8.87 -2.21
CA PHE A 239 -12.56 8.91 -2.11
C PHE A 239 -11.92 7.59 -2.56
N ALA A 240 -12.46 6.44 -2.11
CA ALA A 240 -12.00 5.12 -2.50
C ALA A 240 -12.10 4.87 -4.03
N TYR A 241 -13.16 5.39 -4.66
CA TYR A 241 -13.33 5.33 -6.12
C TYR A 241 -12.22 6.06 -6.88
N LEU A 242 -11.72 7.17 -6.35
CA LEU A 242 -10.70 8.00 -7.00
C LEU A 242 -9.30 7.38 -6.89
N CYS A 243 -8.98 6.79 -5.73
CA CYS A 243 -7.69 6.14 -5.48
C CYS A 243 -7.47 4.90 -6.38
N LEU A 244 -8.53 4.16 -6.70
CA LEU A 244 -8.47 2.95 -7.55
C LEU A 244 -8.18 3.25 -9.03
N GLU A 245 -8.43 4.48 -9.48
CA GLU A 245 -8.22 4.88 -10.88
C GLU A 245 -6.95 5.72 -11.08
N LEU A 246 -6.48 6.40 -10.03
CA LEU A 246 -5.16 7.05 -10.02
C LEU A 246 -4.00 6.06 -9.99
N GLN A 247 -4.24 4.77 -9.70
CA GLN A 247 -3.26 3.69 -9.94
C GLN A 247 -3.15 3.27 -11.43
N LEU A 248 -3.91 3.91 -12.34
CA LEU A 248 -3.92 3.63 -13.79
C LEU A 248 -3.48 4.83 -14.64
N LEU A 249 -2.89 5.87 -14.04
CA LEU A 249 -2.09 6.89 -14.73
C LEU A 249 -0.62 6.75 -14.32
#